data_AF-A0A073JWK0-F1
#
_entry.id   AF-A0A073JWK0-F1
#
_cell.length_a   1.000
_cell.length_b   1.000
_cell.length_c   1.000
_cell.angle_alpha   90.00
_cell.angle_beta   90.00
_cell.angle_gamma   90.00
#
_symmetry.space_group_name_H-M   'P 1'
#
loop_
_entity.id
_entity.type
_entity.pdbx_description
1 polymer ?
#
loop_
_entity_poly.entity_id
_entity_poly.type
_entity_poly.pdbx_seq_one_letter_code
_entity_poly.pdbx_strand_id
1 'polypeptide(L)' 'MIVIDITEGKRLVPQIVLVGAGGTGGYTLQHIAQMMNIFNINGSLLVSDPDIIEDKVRP' A
#
# COMPACT_ATOMS: atom_id res chain seq x y z
N MET A 1 0.51 15.46 19.89
CA MET A 1 0.97 14.67 18.73
C MET A 1 1.96 13.65 19.25
N ILE A 2 1.57 12.38 19.36
CA ILE A 2 2.47 11.31 19.81
C ILE A 2 3.27 10.87 18.57
N VAL A 3 4.59 10.92 18.65
CA VAL A 3 5.50 10.43 17.60
C VAL A 3 6.17 9.20 18.15
N ILE A 4 5.86 8.03 17.58
CA ILE A 4 6.55 6.77 17.90
C ILE A 4 7.61 6.58 16.82
N ASP A 5 8.87 6.74 17.19
CA ASP A 5 9.99 6.43 16.30
C ASP A 5 10.36 4.94 16.44
N ILE A 6 9.84 4.13 15.52
CA ILE A 6 10.15 2.70 15.39
C ILE A 6 11.49 2.43 14.68
N THR A 7 12.15 3.47 14.18
CA THR A 7 13.32 3.33 13.30
C THR A 7 14.65 3.56 14.02
N GLU A 8 14.61 3.95 15.29
CA GLU A 8 15.80 4.30 16.10
C GLU A 8 16.72 5.29 15.34
N GLY A 9 16.15 6.28 14.65
CA GLY A 9 16.87 7.25 13.84
C GLY A 9 17.37 6.77 12.47
N LYS A 10 17.01 5.55 12.03
CA LYS A 10 17.33 5.04 10.68
C LYS A 10 16.28 5.46 9.65
N ARG A 11 16.69 5.57 8.38
CA ARG A 11 15.75 5.86 7.29
C ARG A 11 14.94 4.60 6.96
N LEU A 12 13.61 4.66 7.15
CA LEU A 12 12.69 3.60 6.72
C LEU A 12 12.52 3.64 5.20
N VAL A 13 12.85 2.55 4.52
CA VAL A 13 12.64 2.39 3.07
C VAL A 13 11.95 1.03 2.84
N PRO A 14 10.62 0.98 2.88
CA PRO A 14 9.90 -0.29 2.83
C PRO A 14 9.86 -0.83 1.39
N GLN A 15 9.96 -2.15 1.28
CA GLN A 15 9.62 -2.90 0.07
C GLN A 15 8.33 -3.68 0.38
N ILE A 16 7.24 -3.29 -0.28
CA ILE A 16 5.91 -3.83 -0.03
C ILE A 16 5.50 -4.68 -1.23
N VAL A 17 5.03 -5.90 -0.98
CA VAL A 17 4.47 -6.79 -1.99
C VAL A 17 3.00 -7.03 -1.65
N LEU A 18 2.11 -6.65 -2.56
CA LEU A 18 0.67 -6.84 -2.45
C LEU A 18 0.24 -7.89 -3.48
N VAL A 19 -0.25 -9.04 -3.00
CA VAL A 19 -0.81 -10.10 -3.84
C VAL A 19 -2.33 -10.02 -3.77
N GLY A 20 -2.96 -9.76 -4.91
CA GLY A 20 -4.38 -9.46 -5.04
C GLY A 20 -4.65 -7.94 -5.02
N ALA A 21 -5.30 -7.46 -6.08
CA ALA A 21 -5.68 -6.07 -6.33
C ALA A 21 -7.18 -5.89 -6.60
N GLY A 22 -8.00 -6.92 -6.35
CA GLY A 22 -9.46 -6.83 -6.31
C GLY A 22 -10.00 -5.93 -5.17
N GLY A 23 -11.23 -6.15 -4.70
CA GLY A 23 -11.92 -5.24 -3.77
C GLY A 23 -11.08 -4.77 -2.57
N THR A 24 -10.63 -5.70 -1.72
CA THR A 24 -9.79 -5.38 -0.56
C THR A 24 -8.40 -4.88 -0.97
N GLY A 25 -7.79 -5.52 -1.98
CA GLY A 25 -6.46 -5.18 -2.46
C GLY A 25 -6.36 -3.73 -2.96
N GLY A 26 -7.37 -3.27 -3.70
CA GLY A 26 -7.48 -1.88 -4.16
C GLY A 26 -7.55 -0.87 -3.02
N TYR A 27 -8.36 -1.12 -1.99
CA TYR A 27 -8.40 -0.25 -0.81
C TYR A 27 -7.08 -0.26 -0.03
N THR A 28 -6.46 -1.43 0.14
CA THR A 28 -5.15 -1.55 0.77
C THR A 28 -4.08 -0.78 0.00
N LEU A 29 -4.05 -0.91 -1.33
CA LEU A 29 -3.17 -0.15 -2.21
C LEU A 29 -3.36 1.37 -2.02
N GLN A 30 -4.61 1.83 -1.99
CA GLN A 30 -4.94 3.24 -1.77
C GLN A 30 -4.43 3.74 -0.42
N HIS A 31 -4.69 3.01 0.67
CA HIS A 31 -4.25 3.40 2.01
C HIS A 31 -2.72 3.39 2.14
N ILE A 32 -2.03 2.42 1.54
CA ILE A 32 -0.56 2.38 1.53
C ILE A 32 -0.01 3.61 0.81
N ALA A 33 -0.50 3.91 -0.39
CA ALA A 33 -0.06 5.08 -1.16
C ALA A 33 -0.29 6.40 -0.39
N GLN A 34 -1.44 6.53 0.27
CA GLN A 34 -1.74 7.69 1.13
C GLN A 34 -0.78 7.80 2.31
N MET A 35 -0.53 6.71 3.04
CA MET A 35 0.41 6.71 4.16
C MET A 35 1.83 7.08 3.70
N MET A 36 2.30 6.50 2.59
CA MET A 36 3.62 6.82 2.05
C MET A 36 3.76 8.31 1.72
N ASN A 37 2.71 8.91 1.15
CA ASN A 37 2.68 10.34 0.87
C ASN A 37 2.63 11.21 2.15
N ILE A 38 1.73 10.89 3.09
CA ILE A 38 1.56 11.65 4.36
C ILE A 38 2.85 11.69 5.17
N PHE A 39 3.56 10.56 5.25
CA PHE A 39 4.80 10.44 6.00
C PHE A 39 6.06 10.71 5.16
N ASN A 40 5.91 11.09 3.90
CA ASN A 40 7.00 11.32 2.95
C ASN A 40 8.04 10.18 2.92
N ILE A 41 7.55 8.94 2.98
CA ILE A 41 8.37 7.73 3.01
C ILE A 41 8.76 7.37 1.58
N ASN A 42 10.03 7.08 1.34
CA ASN A 42 10.51 6.54 0.08
C ASN A 42 10.52 5.02 0.16
N GLY A 43 10.11 4.31 -0.88
CA GLY A 43 10.08 2.85 -0.89
C GLY A 43 9.65 2.28 -2.24
N SER A 44 9.38 0.98 -2.28
CA SER A 44 8.93 0.25 -3.47
C SER A 44 7.65 -0.50 -3.15
N LEU A 45 6.70 -0.48 -4.10
CA LEU A 45 5.44 -1.20 -4.02
C LEU A 45 5.25 -2.04 -5.28
N LEU A 46 5.21 -3.36 -5.10
CA LEU A 46 4.91 -4.34 -6.15
C LEU A 46 3.51 -4.89 -5.92
N VAL A 47 2.65 -4.80 -6.94
CA VAL A 47 1.29 -5.35 -6.91
C VAL A 47 1.19 -6.44 -7.96
N SER A 48 0.65 -7.60 -7.58
CA SER A 48 0.41 -8.72 -8.51
C SER A 48 -1.01 -9.23 -8.31
N ASP A 49 -1.79 -9.22 -9.39
CA ASP A 49 -3.09 -9.87 -9.46
C ASP A 49 -3.18 -10.58 -10.82
N PRO A 50 -3.38 -11.91 -10.86
CA PRO A 50 -3.52 -12.63 -12.12
C PRO A 50 -4.86 -12.36 -12.83
N ASP A 51 -5.84 -11.78 -12.12
CA ASP A 51 -7.18 -11.52 -12.65
C ASP A 51 -7.24 -10.23 -13.48
N ILE A 52 -8.29 -10.08 -14.28
CA ILE A 52 -8.54 -8.89 -15.11
C ILE A 52 -9.73 -8.09 -14.55
N ILE A 53 -9.77 -6.79 -14.87
CA ILE A 53 -10.92 -5.97 -14.51
C ILE A 53 -12.13 -6.40 -15.35
N GLU A 54 -13.21 -6.71 -14.65
CA GLU A 54 -14.51 -7.07 -15.24
C GLU A 54 -15.60 -6.09 -14.79
N ASP A 55 -16.66 -5.97 -15.61
CA ASP A 55 -17.86 -5.26 -15.19
C ASP A 55 -18.54 -6.03 -14.06
N LYS A 56 -18.91 -5.31 -12.99
CA LYS A 56 -19.58 -5.91 -11.84
C LYS A 56 -20.91 -6.54 -12.28
N VAL A 57 -20.98 -7.86 -12.24
CA VAL A 57 -22.12 -8.60 -12.79
C VAL A 57 -23.42 -8.34 -11.99
N ARG A 58 -23.36 -7.99 -10.69
CA ARG A 58 -24.50 -7.53 -9.85
C ARG A 58 -24.03 -6.67 -8.66
N PRO A 59 -24.88 -5.74 -8.14
CA PRO A 59 -24.58 -4.96 -6.94
C PRO A 59 -24.38 -5.83 -5.69
#